data_AF-A0AAW2RA49-F1
#
_entry.id   AF-A0AAW2RA49-F1
#
_cell.length_a   1.000
_cell.length_b   1.000
_cell.length_c   1.000
_cell.angle_alpha   90.00
_cell.angle_beta   90.00
_cell.angle_gamma   90.00
#
_symmetry.space_group_name_H-M   'P 1'
#
loop_
_entity.id
_entity.type
_entity.pdbx_description
1 polymer ?
#
loop_
_entity_poly.entity_id
_entity_poly.type
_entity_poly.pdbx_seq_one_letter_code
_entity_poly.pdbx_strand_id
1 'polypeptide(L)'
;MRDHEQPQDALCAPEKLVRQVALATQEAQVPLAGENALPRYDDYAHEQILQASALDIDGNSADREMCAFTYLRMNPDLFQPDNWRRFVAFVKKMKEGKDAHRCWEQVEREAEHFVHVTQPLVQEAAVALMH
;
A
#
# COMPACT_ATOMS: atom_id res chain seq x y z
N MET A 1 5.93 7.00 -1.38
CA MET A 1 6.50 8.36 -1.39
C MET A 1 6.06 9.03 -2.67
N ARG A 2 5.70 10.30 -2.61
CA ARG A 2 5.44 11.16 -3.77
C ARG A 2 6.54 12.21 -3.89
N ASP A 3 6.79 12.68 -5.11
CA ASP A 3 7.85 13.64 -5.39
C ASP A 3 7.64 14.95 -4.59
N HIS A 4 6.38 15.41 -4.49
CA HIS A 4 6.03 16.63 -3.76
C HIS A 4 6.13 16.53 -2.24
N GLU A 5 6.32 15.34 -1.68
CA GLU A 5 6.58 15.15 -0.25
C GLU A 5 8.06 15.34 0.10
N GLN A 6 8.94 15.49 -0.90
CA GLN A 6 10.39 15.57 -0.71
C GLN A 6 10.89 17.01 -0.71
N PRO A 7 11.95 17.33 0.06
CA PRO A 7 12.62 18.63 -0.02
C PRO A 7 13.13 18.90 -1.44
N GLN A 8 12.88 20.11 -1.95
CA GLN A 8 13.22 20.47 -3.33
C GLN A 8 14.73 20.46 -3.59
N ASP A 9 15.53 20.81 -2.58
CA ASP A 9 16.99 20.82 -2.59
C ASP A 9 17.62 19.43 -2.57
N ALA A 10 16.87 18.40 -2.16
CA ALA A 10 17.32 17.02 -2.18
C ALA A 10 17.33 16.40 -3.59
N LEU A 11 16.69 17.06 -4.58
CA LEU A 11 16.59 16.59 -5.96
C LEU A 11 16.03 15.15 -6.07
N CYS A 12 15.13 14.80 -5.16
CA CYS A 12 14.51 13.48 -5.09
C CYS A 12 13.41 13.31 -6.13
N ALA A 13 13.34 12.13 -6.74
CA ALA A 13 12.26 11.74 -7.66
C ALA A 13 11.82 10.28 -7.40
N PRO A 14 11.27 9.96 -6.21
CA PRO A 14 10.83 8.61 -5.88
C PRO A 14 9.86 8.00 -6.89
N GLU A 15 8.94 8.77 -7.46
CA GLU A 15 7.94 8.24 -8.40
C GLU A 15 8.60 7.82 -9.72
N LYS A 16 9.52 8.65 -10.22
CA LYS A 16 10.34 8.34 -11.39
C LYS A 16 11.22 7.10 -11.16
N LEU A 17 11.80 6.96 -9.97
CA LEU A 17 12.63 5.82 -9.61
C LEU A 17 11.83 4.51 -9.62
N VAL A 18 10.65 4.49 -8.99
CA VAL A 18 9.77 3.31 -9.01
C VAL A 18 9.40 2.91 -10.44
N ARG A 19 9.03 3.89 -11.29
CA ARG A 19 8.73 3.64 -12.71
C ARG A 19 9.92 3.06 -13.47
N GLN A 20 11.13 3.57 -13.22
CA GLN A 20 12.34 3.09 -13.87
C GLN A 20 12.66 1.64 -13.48
N VAL A 21 12.53 1.30 -12.19
CA VAL A 21 12.73 -0.07 -11.70
C VAL A 21 11.69 -1.01 -12.31
N ALA A 22 10.42 -0.61 -12.35
CA ALA A 22 9.35 -1.39 -12.98
C ALA A 22 9.65 -1.72 -14.44
N LEU A 23 10.05 -0.72 -15.24
CA LEU A 23 10.45 -0.93 -16.64
C LEU A 23 11.64 -1.88 -16.78
N ALA A 24 12.68 -1.71 -15.94
CA ALA A 24 13.84 -2.58 -15.97
C ALA A 24 13.49 -4.04 -15.63
N THR A 25 12.64 -4.25 -14.62
CA THR A 25 12.15 -5.60 -14.28
C THR A 25 11.26 -6.19 -15.38
N GLN A 26 10.48 -5.34 -16.05
CA GLN A 26 9.63 -5.75 -17.17
C GLN A 26 10.47 -6.23 -18.35
N GLU A 27 11.50 -5.47 -18.74
CA GLU A 27 12.44 -5.80 -19.81
C GLU A 27 13.23 -7.08 -19.48
N ALA A 28 13.69 -7.22 -18.23
CA ALA A 28 14.38 -8.41 -17.76
C ALA A 28 13.46 -9.62 -17.50
N GLN A 29 12.13 -9.45 -17.62
CA GLN A 29 11.12 -10.47 -17.35
C GLN A 29 11.20 -11.08 -15.93
N VAL A 30 11.55 -10.27 -14.93
CA VAL A 30 11.62 -10.71 -13.52
C VAL A 30 10.43 -10.16 -12.73
N PRO A 31 9.89 -10.91 -11.74
CA PRO A 31 8.86 -10.40 -10.84
C PRO A 31 9.35 -9.22 -10.03
N LEU A 32 8.48 -8.23 -9.81
CA LEU A 32 8.74 -7.07 -8.96
C LEU A 32 7.87 -7.16 -7.70
N ALA A 33 8.49 -7.02 -6.53
CA ALA A 33 7.81 -6.82 -5.26
C ALA A 33 8.19 -5.45 -4.68
N GLY A 34 7.33 -4.90 -3.82
CA GLY A 34 7.51 -3.57 -3.24
C GLY A 34 7.48 -3.54 -1.71
N GLU A 35 7.99 -2.44 -1.16
CA GLU A 35 7.97 -2.12 0.28
C GLU A 35 7.86 -0.60 0.46
N ASN A 36 7.22 -0.11 1.53
CA ASN A 36 7.27 1.30 1.90
C ASN A 36 8.56 1.62 2.67
N ALA A 37 9.28 2.67 2.26
CA ALA A 37 10.56 3.02 2.88
C ALA A 37 10.45 3.66 4.28
N LEU A 38 9.32 4.29 4.60
CA LEU A 38 9.07 5.01 5.85
C LEU A 38 7.73 4.58 6.45
N PRO A 39 7.55 4.64 7.79
CA PRO A 39 6.25 4.41 8.42
C PRO A 39 5.20 5.39 7.91
N ARG A 40 4.07 4.88 7.39
CA ARG A 40 3.01 5.68 6.77
C ARG A 40 1.64 5.03 6.99
N TYR A 41 0.74 5.73 7.68
CA TYR A 41 -0.59 5.20 8.05
C TYR A 41 -1.75 5.99 7.42
N ASP A 42 -1.42 6.97 6.59
CA ASP A 42 -2.36 7.87 5.92
C ASP A 42 -2.86 7.32 4.59
N ASP A 43 -4.05 7.80 4.18
CA ASP A 43 -4.73 7.32 2.97
C ASP A 43 -3.95 7.66 1.70
N TYR A 44 -3.21 8.77 1.67
CA TYR A 44 -2.36 9.15 0.53
C TYR A 44 -1.23 8.15 0.29
N ALA A 45 -0.59 7.65 1.36
CA ALA A 45 0.44 6.63 1.25
C ALA A 45 -0.13 5.31 0.71
N HIS A 46 -1.27 4.87 1.25
CA HIS A 46 -1.93 3.65 0.79
C HIS A 46 -2.37 3.74 -0.67
N GLU A 47 -2.92 4.88 -1.10
CA GLU A 47 -3.26 5.13 -2.50
C GLU A 47 -2.02 5.08 -3.40
N GLN A 48 -0.91 5.71 -2.98
CA GLN A 48 0.34 5.66 -3.74
C GLN A 48 0.87 4.23 -3.89
N ILE A 49 0.76 3.40 -2.85
CA ILE A 49 1.14 2.00 -2.92
C ILE A 49 0.26 1.24 -3.91
N LEU A 50 -1.07 1.42 -3.88
CA LEU A 50 -1.98 0.80 -4.83
C LEU A 50 -1.66 1.17 -6.28
N GLN A 51 -1.40 2.46 -6.54
CA GLN A 51 -1.02 2.96 -7.86
C GLN A 51 0.32 2.37 -8.32
N ALA A 52 1.33 2.33 -7.45
CA ALA A 52 2.63 1.74 -7.77
C ALA A 52 2.54 0.22 -8.00
N SER A 53 1.75 -0.50 -7.20
CA SER A 53 1.55 -1.95 -7.31
C SER A 53 0.84 -2.37 -8.59
N ALA A 54 -0.03 -1.50 -9.12
CA ALA A 54 -0.74 -1.71 -10.37
C ALA A 54 0.16 -1.71 -11.63
N LEU A 55 1.43 -1.28 -11.50
CA LEU A 55 2.44 -1.16 -12.56
C LEU A 55 1.88 -0.61 -13.89
N ASP A 56 0.96 0.35 -13.80
CA ASP A 56 0.34 0.96 -14.96
C ASP A 56 1.27 2.01 -15.57
N ILE A 57 2.00 1.60 -16.61
CA ILE A 57 2.96 2.48 -17.28
C ILE A 57 2.39 2.87 -18.64
N ASP A 58 2.13 4.16 -18.81
CA ASP A 58 1.64 4.79 -20.04
C ASP A 58 0.33 4.17 -20.59
N GLY A 59 -0.53 3.67 -19.70
CA GLY A 59 -1.81 3.03 -20.08
C GLY A 59 -1.65 1.63 -20.68
N ASN A 60 -0.44 1.07 -20.66
CA ASN A 60 -0.17 -0.30 -21.04
C ASN A 60 -0.21 -1.19 -19.79
N SER A 61 -1.42 -1.57 -19.36
CA SER A 61 -1.61 -2.60 -18.35
C SER A 61 -1.35 -3.96 -18.99
N ALA A 62 -0.08 -4.30 -19.21
CA ALA A 62 0.29 -5.62 -19.73
C ALA A 62 0.09 -6.70 -18.65
N ASP A 63 -1.15 -6.88 -18.13
CA ASP A 63 -1.57 -7.82 -17.07
C ASP A 63 -0.55 -8.02 -15.93
N ARG A 64 0.26 -7.00 -15.65
CA ARG A 64 1.38 -7.07 -14.72
C ARG A 64 1.09 -6.14 -13.56
N GLU A 65 1.07 -6.74 -12.39
CA GLU A 65 1.02 -6.08 -11.09
C GLU A 65 2.26 -6.55 -10.31
N MET A 66 2.62 -5.84 -9.25
CA MET A 66 3.63 -6.32 -8.32
C MET A 66 3.22 -7.70 -7.78
N CYS A 67 4.16 -8.63 -7.71
CA CYS A 67 3.86 -9.98 -7.22
C CYS A 67 3.65 -10.03 -5.70
N ALA A 68 4.15 -9.03 -4.98
CA ALA A 68 3.95 -8.88 -3.54
C ALA A 68 4.21 -7.44 -3.10
N PHE A 69 3.63 -7.07 -1.96
CA PHE A 69 3.99 -5.88 -1.23
C PHE A 69 4.20 -6.21 0.25
N THR A 70 5.32 -5.76 0.81
CA THR A 70 5.64 -5.91 2.23
C THR A 70 5.44 -4.57 2.93
N TYR A 71 4.54 -4.51 3.91
CA TYR A 71 4.26 -3.27 4.64
C TYR A 71 5.17 -3.16 5.88
N LEU A 72 5.96 -2.10 5.95
CA LEU A 72 6.82 -1.78 7.10
C LEU A 72 6.14 -0.79 8.05
N ARG A 73 5.93 -1.13 9.33
CA ARG A 73 6.16 -2.39 10.04
C ARG A 73 5.05 -2.57 11.08
N MET A 74 4.78 -3.80 11.49
CA MET A 74 3.99 -4.06 12.68
C MET A 74 4.61 -3.37 13.92
N ASN A 75 3.87 -2.42 14.48
CA ASN A 75 4.24 -1.67 15.67
C ASN A 75 2.95 -1.15 16.36
N PRO A 76 3.02 -0.61 17.59
CA PRO A 76 1.84 -0.09 18.28
C PRO A 76 1.05 0.96 17.49
N ASP A 77 1.74 1.79 16.68
CA ASP A 77 1.11 2.83 15.87
C ASP A 77 0.19 2.24 14.79
N LEU A 78 0.58 1.13 14.14
CA LEU A 78 -0.27 0.43 13.17
C LEU A 78 -1.58 -0.04 13.79
N PHE A 79 -1.54 -0.46 15.06
CA PHE A 79 -2.69 -1.01 15.78
C PHE A 79 -3.56 0.03 16.47
N GLN A 80 -3.26 1.33 16.31
CA GLN A 80 -4.19 2.40 16.68
C GLN A 80 -5.50 2.25 15.89
N PRO A 81 -6.69 2.49 16.48
CA PRO A 81 -7.98 2.19 15.85
C PRO A 81 -8.15 2.74 14.43
N ASP A 82 -7.79 4.00 14.21
CA ASP A 82 -7.89 4.64 12.89
C ASP A 82 -6.86 4.12 11.88
N ASN A 83 -5.64 3.85 12.32
CA ASN A 83 -4.59 3.33 11.46
C ASN A 83 -4.90 1.89 11.04
N TRP A 84 -5.40 1.07 11.97
CA TRP A 84 -5.83 -0.29 11.68
C TRP A 84 -7.00 -0.30 10.70
N ARG A 85 -8.00 0.57 10.89
CA ARG A 85 -9.12 0.72 9.95
C ARG A 85 -8.65 1.05 8.54
N ARG A 86 -7.75 2.04 8.38
CA ARG A 86 -7.16 2.39 7.08
C ARG A 86 -6.33 1.25 6.50
N PHE A 87 -5.55 0.55 7.31
CA PHE A 87 -4.74 -0.58 6.89
C PHE A 87 -5.59 -1.75 6.37
N VAL A 88 -6.67 -2.12 7.08
CA VAL A 88 -7.60 -3.18 6.65
C VAL A 88 -8.28 -2.80 5.33
N ALA A 89 -8.72 -1.54 5.19
CA ALA A 89 -9.25 -1.05 3.92
C ALA A 89 -8.21 -1.12 2.80
N PHE A 90 -6.98 -0.68 3.06
CA PHE A 90 -5.86 -0.79 2.11
C PHE A 90 -5.60 -2.23 1.66
N VAL A 91 -5.48 -3.19 2.59
CA VAL A 91 -5.28 -4.61 2.28
C VAL A 91 -6.43 -5.16 1.44
N LYS A 92 -7.67 -4.77 1.77
CA LYS A 92 -8.84 -5.15 1.00
C LYS A 92 -8.76 -4.60 -0.43
N LYS A 93 -8.42 -3.31 -0.62
CA LYS A 93 -8.23 -2.71 -1.94
C LYS A 93 -7.11 -3.39 -2.74
N MET A 94 -6.00 -3.71 -2.08
CA MET A 94 -4.88 -4.42 -2.71
C MET A 94 -5.31 -5.79 -3.24
N LYS A 95 -6.14 -6.52 -2.48
CA LYS A 95 -6.68 -7.82 -2.89
C LYS A 95 -7.62 -7.74 -4.10
N GLU A 96 -8.45 -6.70 -4.20
CA GLU A 96 -9.39 -6.54 -5.31
C GLU A 96 -8.68 -6.08 -6.60
N GLY A 97 -7.46 -5.54 -6.51
CA GLY A 97 -6.65 -5.12 -7.66
C GLY A 97 -7.37 -4.05 -8.51
N LYS A 98 -7.21 -4.13 -9.83
CA LYS A 98 -7.90 -3.26 -10.81
C LYS A 98 -9.30 -3.76 -11.20
N ASP A 99 -10.07 -4.37 -10.29
CA ASP A 99 -11.44 -4.77 -10.63
C ASP A 99 -12.33 -3.53 -10.87
N ALA A 100 -12.51 -3.19 -12.15
CA ALA A 100 -13.27 -2.04 -12.63
C ALA A 100 -14.76 -2.09 -12.25
N HIS A 101 -15.26 -3.21 -11.72
CA HIS A 101 -16.66 -3.36 -11.32
C HIS A 101 -16.94 -2.91 -9.89
N ARG A 102 -15.93 -2.56 -9.09
CA ARG A 102 -16.09 -2.28 -7.66
C ARG A 102 -15.86 -0.82 -7.31
N CYS A 103 -16.86 -0.21 -6.67
CA CYS A 103 -16.73 1.13 -6.09
C CYS A 103 -15.85 1.07 -4.82
N TRP A 104 -14.85 1.95 -4.70
CA TRP A 104 -13.96 1.98 -3.54
C TRP A 104 -14.70 2.20 -2.21
N GLU A 105 -15.78 2.98 -2.21
CA GLU A 105 -16.62 3.18 -1.02
C GLU A 105 -17.26 1.86 -0.55
N GLN A 106 -17.65 1.00 -1.50
CA GLN A 106 -18.19 -0.31 -1.17
C GLN A 106 -17.11 -1.22 -0.58
N VAL A 107 -15.91 -1.20 -1.17
CA VAL A 107 -14.76 -1.96 -0.68
C VAL A 107 -14.39 -1.54 0.75
N GLU A 108 -14.43 -0.24 1.05
CA GLU A 108 -14.20 0.31 2.39
C GLU A 108 -15.29 -0.13 3.38
N ARG A 109 -16.57 -0.06 3.00
CA ARG A 109 -17.68 -0.54 3.84
C ARG A 109 -17.56 -2.02 4.18
N GLU A 110 -17.17 -2.85 3.21
CA GLU A 110 -16.91 -4.27 3.46
C GLU A 110 -15.71 -4.49 4.39
N ALA A 111 -14.70 -3.62 4.30
CA ALA A 111 -13.53 -3.66 5.17
C ALA A 111 -13.89 -3.40 6.65
N GLU A 112 -14.92 -2.59 6.94
CA GLU A 112 -15.37 -2.29 8.32
C GLU A 112 -15.75 -3.55 9.10
N HIS A 113 -16.36 -4.54 8.44
CA HIS A 113 -16.68 -5.82 9.07
C HIS A 113 -15.41 -6.54 9.59
N PHE A 114 -14.32 -6.50 8.81
CA PHE A 114 -13.04 -7.09 9.21
C PHE A 114 -12.38 -6.33 10.35
N VAL A 115 -12.53 -5.00 10.40
CA VAL A 115 -12.04 -4.19 11.53
C VAL A 115 -12.71 -4.63 12.83
N HIS A 116 -14.02 -4.85 12.81
CA HIS A 116 -14.75 -5.29 14.01
C HIS A 116 -14.34 -6.69 14.45
N VAL A 117 -14.28 -7.66 13.53
CA VAL A 117 -13.89 -9.05 13.83
C VAL A 117 -12.46 -9.16 14.35
N THR A 118 -11.54 -8.32 13.87
CA THR A 118 -10.13 -8.37 14.27
C THR A 118 -9.82 -7.61 15.57
N GLN A 119 -10.78 -6.85 16.12
CA GLN A 119 -10.57 -5.97 17.27
C GLN A 119 -9.89 -6.65 18.49
N PRO A 120 -10.30 -7.85 18.93
CA PRO A 120 -9.64 -8.50 20.08
C PRO A 120 -8.16 -8.80 19.82
N LEU A 121 -7.84 -9.28 18.62
CA LEU A 121 -6.47 -9.62 18.21
C LEU A 121 -5.59 -8.38 18.08
N VAL A 122 -6.16 -7.28 17.61
CA VAL A 122 -5.48 -5.98 17.48
C VAL A 122 -5.12 -5.43 18.86
N GLN A 123 -6.02 -5.55 19.84
CA GLN A 123 -5.76 -5.14 21.22
C GLN A 123 -4.63 -5.97 21.84
N GLU A 124 -4.64 -7.28 21.64
CA GLU A 124 -3.58 -8.18 22.11
C GLU A 124 -2.23 -7.82 21.46
N ALA A 125 -2.19 -7.66 20.14
CA ALA A 125 -0.97 -7.28 19.41
C ALA A 125 -0.44 -5.91 19.84
N ALA A 126 -1.31 -4.93 20.05
CA ALA A 126 -0.91 -3.61 20.53
C ALA A 126 -0.21 -3.71 21.88
N VAL A 127 -0.77 -4.46 22.84
CA VAL A 127 -0.17 -4.68 24.17
C VAL A 127 1.16 -5.43 24.08
N ALA A 128 1.23 -6.48 23.28
CA ALA A 128 2.44 -7.29 23.12
C ALA A 128 3.65 -6.50 22.59
N LEU A 129 3.40 -5.39 21.86
CA LEU A 129 4.42 -4.55 21.24
C LEU A 129 4.78 -3.30 22.05
N MET A 130 4.25 -3.14 23.27
CA MET A 130 4.59 -2.01 24.17
C MET A 130 5.87 -2.24 25.00
N HIS A 131 6.64 -3.30 24.72
CA HIS A 131 7.86 -3.71 25.42
C HIS A 131 9.05 -3.84 24.47
#